data_AF-V2Y550-F1
#
_entry.id   AF-V2Y550-F1
#
_cell.length_a   1.000
_cell.length_b   1.000
_cell.length_c   1.000
_cell.angle_alpha   90.00
_cell.angle_beta   90.00
_cell.angle_gamma   90.00
#
_symmetry.space_group_name_H-M   'P 1'
#
loop_
_entity.id
_entity.type
_entity.pdbx_description
1 polymer ?
#
loop_
_entity_poly.entity_id
_entity_poly.type
_entity_poly.pdbx_seq_one_letter_code
_entity_poly.pdbx_strand_id
1 'polypeptide(L)'
;MKLSTKEKIARIIDAMLYGDFTTKKYLYGILIFTLITLVTGIMAVFGAGIWYGLTAMLVGVVDLIWWQSMTLTESELKEQGDKARYLREKQNKKLEKEEEKVRKEEEKREKKEPESEVEKALGKAEESLEKNAEYRITSEEIKYVLKKYKAKKDHREIIIDSCESLGLKESPAYIWADRKKYYFLILTDGEPLKLDYPLEYNMKIYYENGVKSNPDKEYKRFKGVSMVSMAFSPFLPDYYQKRTDKGTAFYKNLYRLGSDMYFTNTSAKNVFDITGADFEIKDDVTEDIRHGEDFKNAYKANILWRDGAMSSDEYKKVITGLLSSLARADIRFDDFNRILEQMYEYNFITKAYKEFYTNYRKKYREEKGK
;
A
#
# COMPACT_ATOMS: atom_id res chain seq x y z
N MET A 1 46.16 -17.05 28.94
CA MET A 1 45.44 -16.16 29.88
C MET A 1 43.94 -16.44 29.71
N LYS A 2 43.26 -17.01 30.72
CA LYS A 2 41.82 -17.26 30.65
C LYS A 2 41.09 -15.92 30.75
N LEU A 3 40.43 -15.49 29.66
CA LEU A 3 39.63 -14.26 29.63
C LEU A 3 38.51 -14.32 30.69
N SER A 4 38.32 -13.19 31.37
CA SER A 4 37.24 -13.00 32.34
C SER A 4 35.88 -13.12 31.64
N THR A 5 34.88 -13.69 32.33
CA THR A 5 33.52 -13.86 31.80
C THR A 5 32.93 -12.54 31.27
N LYS A 6 33.30 -11.40 31.88
CA LYS A 6 32.89 -10.07 31.42
C LYS A 6 33.49 -9.69 30.07
N GLU A 7 34.76 -10.03 29.83
CA GLU A 7 35.46 -9.72 28.58
C GLU A 7 34.94 -10.56 27.42
N LYS A 8 34.55 -11.82 27.69
CA LYS A 8 33.89 -12.69 26.71
C LYS A 8 32.53 -12.12 26.29
N ILE A 9 31.72 -11.65 27.24
CA ILE A 9 30.42 -11.05 26.96
C ILE A 9 30.56 -9.74 26.17
N ALA A 10 31.50 -8.87 26.54
CA ALA A 10 31.75 -7.61 25.81
C ALA A 10 32.13 -7.88 24.34
N ARG A 11 32.99 -8.87 24.08
CA ARG A 11 33.38 -9.25 22.71
C ARG A 11 32.23 -9.84 21.89
N ILE A 12 31.33 -10.59 22.52
CA ILE A 12 30.12 -11.11 21.85
C ILE A 12 29.18 -9.95 21.47
N ILE A 13 29.06 -8.93 22.32
CA ILE A 13 28.28 -7.72 22.04
C ILE A 13 28.90 -6.91 20.90
N ASP A 14 30.22 -6.73 20.91
CA ASP A 14 30.93 -6.04 19.83
C ASP A 14 30.83 -6.79 18.49
N ALA A 15 30.90 -8.12 18.50
CA ALA A 15 30.67 -8.96 17.31
C ALA A 15 29.22 -8.87 16.79
N MET A 16 28.22 -8.77 17.68
CA MET A 16 26.82 -8.53 17.29
C MET A 16 26.62 -7.15 16.64
N LEU A 17 27.38 -6.13 17.05
CA LEU A 17 27.24 -4.77 16.53
C LEU A 17 28.06 -4.53 15.26
N TYR A 18 29.29 -5.04 15.21
CA TYR A 18 30.30 -4.70 14.19
C TYR A 18 30.77 -5.87 13.34
N GLY A 19 30.33 -7.10 13.63
CA GLY A 19 30.67 -8.28 12.82
C GLY A 19 29.99 -8.32 11.44
N ASP A 20 30.44 -9.24 10.60
CA ASP A 20 29.89 -9.52 9.27
C ASP A 20 28.43 -10.01 9.36
N PHE A 21 27.68 -9.90 8.25
CA PHE A 21 26.26 -10.22 8.17
C PHE A 21 25.95 -11.68 8.55
N THR A 22 26.81 -12.61 8.16
CA THR A 22 26.78 -14.01 8.57
C THR A 22 26.91 -14.12 10.09
N THR A 23 27.98 -13.56 10.67
CA THR A 23 28.24 -13.59 12.12
C THR A 23 27.10 -12.99 12.94
N LYS A 24 26.50 -11.89 12.47
CA LYS A 24 25.33 -11.27 13.11
C LYS A 24 24.11 -12.19 13.08
N LYS A 25 23.80 -12.80 11.94
CA LYS A 25 22.68 -13.73 11.79
C LYS A 25 22.83 -14.94 12.72
N TYR A 26 24.04 -15.47 12.88
CA TYR A 26 24.33 -16.57 13.80
C TYR A 26 24.18 -16.16 15.27
N LEU A 27 24.72 -15.02 15.69
CA LEU A 27 24.65 -14.56 17.09
C LEU A 27 23.22 -14.20 17.52
N TYR A 28 22.46 -13.54 16.67
CA TYR A 28 21.04 -13.29 16.94
C TYR A 28 20.21 -14.58 16.94
N GLY A 29 20.58 -15.58 16.13
CA GLY A 29 19.96 -16.89 16.12
C GLY A 29 20.05 -17.57 17.48
N ILE A 30 21.24 -17.65 18.08
CA ILE A 30 21.46 -18.28 19.40
C ILE A 30 20.64 -17.58 20.50
N LEU A 31 20.59 -16.24 20.48
CA LEU A 31 19.82 -15.47 21.46
C LEU A 31 18.31 -15.76 21.34
N ILE A 32 17.81 -15.95 20.12
CA ILE A 32 16.41 -16.30 19.87
C ILE A 32 16.12 -17.76 20.28
N PHE A 33 16.99 -18.71 19.93
CA PHE A 33 16.79 -20.12 20.27
C PHE A 33 16.85 -20.38 21.79
N THR A 34 17.80 -19.77 22.48
CA THR A 34 17.89 -19.85 23.97
C THR A 34 16.65 -19.27 24.64
N LEU A 35 16.10 -18.15 24.12
CA LEU A 35 14.86 -17.56 24.61
C LEU A 35 13.65 -18.47 24.38
N ILE A 36 13.54 -19.09 23.20
CA ILE A 36 12.46 -20.03 22.85
C ILE A 36 12.51 -21.26 23.76
N THR A 37 13.69 -21.83 24.01
CA THR A 37 13.87 -22.98 24.91
C THR A 37 13.44 -22.64 26.33
N LEU A 38 13.74 -21.42 26.81
CA LEU A 38 13.36 -20.96 28.14
C LEU A 38 11.83 -20.76 28.27
N VAL A 39 11.21 -20.12 27.27
CA VAL A 39 9.75 -19.91 27.25
C VAL A 39 8.97 -21.23 27.14
N THR A 40 9.41 -22.14 26.27
CA THR A 40 8.76 -23.45 26.09
C THR A 40 8.95 -24.35 27.31
N GLY A 41 10.12 -24.31 27.97
CA GLY A 41 10.37 -24.99 29.24
C GLY A 41 9.47 -24.47 30.37
N ILE A 42 9.30 -23.15 30.50
CA ILE A 42 8.39 -22.55 31.47
C ILE A 42 6.94 -22.99 31.20
N MET A 43 6.48 -22.92 29.94
CA MET A 43 5.12 -23.35 29.56
C MET A 43 4.86 -24.83 29.84
N ALA A 44 5.86 -25.69 29.71
CA ALA A 44 5.76 -27.11 30.05
C ALA A 44 5.55 -27.33 31.56
N VAL A 45 6.23 -26.55 32.41
CA VAL A 45 6.09 -26.61 33.89
C VAL A 45 4.72 -26.10 34.36
N PHE A 46 4.15 -25.11 33.67
CA PHE A 46 2.83 -24.54 34.00
C PHE A 46 1.63 -25.32 33.40
N GLY A 47 1.84 -26.55 32.93
CA GLY A 47 0.75 -27.46 32.57
C GLY A 47 0.19 -27.29 31.17
N ALA A 48 0.89 -26.60 30.25
CA ALA A 48 0.44 -26.43 28.86
C ALA A 48 0.51 -27.72 28.00
N GLY A 49 0.90 -28.86 28.59
CA GLY A 49 0.86 -30.18 27.96
C GLY A 49 2.24 -30.72 27.55
N ILE A 50 2.33 -32.06 27.45
CA ILE A 50 3.55 -32.84 27.16
C ILE A 50 4.25 -32.38 25.86
N TRP A 51 3.49 -31.86 24.89
CA TRP A 51 3.99 -31.36 23.61
C TRP A 51 4.98 -30.18 23.75
N TYR A 52 4.80 -29.30 24.74
CA TYR A 52 5.75 -28.21 24.98
C TYR A 52 7.05 -28.71 25.60
N GLY A 53 6.99 -29.74 26.45
CA GLY A 53 8.17 -30.40 27.00
C GLY A 53 8.99 -31.12 25.92
N LEU A 54 8.33 -31.84 25.02
CA LEU A 54 8.98 -32.49 23.86
C LEU A 54 9.61 -31.46 22.91
N THR A 55 8.93 -30.34 22.67
CA THR A 55 9.44 -29.25 21.83
C THR A 55 10.65 -28.58 22.47
N ALA A 56 10.62 -28.29 23.77
CA ALA A 56 11.74 -27.71 24.49
C ALA A 56 12.97 -28.63 24.48
N MET A 57 12.77 -29.95 24.59
CA MET A 57 13.84 -30.93 24.54
C MET A 57 14.50 -30.99 23.15
N LEU A 58 13.70 -31.00 22.07
CA LEU A 58 14.21 -31.00 20.70
C LEU A 58 14.99 -29.72 20.38
N VAL A 59 14.43 -28.56 20.73
CA VAL A 59 15.11 -27.26 20.51
C VAL A 59 16.37 -27.16 21.35
N GLY A 60 16.36 -27.60 22.61
CA GLY A 60 17.53 -27.59 23.48
C GLY A 60 18.67 -28.50 23.02
N VAL A 61 18.37 -29.67 22.44
CA VAL A 61 19.38 -30.56 21.85
C VAL A 61 20.01 -29.92 20.61
N VAL A 62 19.21 -29.30 19.75
CA VAL A 62 19.73 -28.57 18.59
C VAL A 62 20.61 -27.40 19.04
N ASP A 63 20.19 -26.64 20.05
CA ASP A 63 20.96 -25.51 20.61
C ASP A 63 22.31 -25.97 21.21
N LEU A 64 22.34 -27.13 21.88
CA LEU A 64 23.56 -27.77 22.40
C LEU A 64 24.52 -28.23 21.29
N ILE A 65 24.00 -28.86 20.24
CA ILE A 65 24.79 -29.28 19.07
C ILE A 65 25.35 -28.04 18.36
N TRP A 66 24.56 -26.98 18.25
CA TRP A 66 24.98 -25.72 17.65
C TRP A 66 26.03 -25.00 18.51
N TRP A 67 25.93 -25.08 19.83
CA TRP A 67 26.94 -24.58 20.77
C TRP A 67 28.24 -25.39 20.72
N GLN A 68 28.18 -26.71 20.52
CA GLN A 68 29.36 -27.56 20.36
C GLN A 68 30.06 -27.41 19.01
N SER A 69 29.32 -27.05 17.95
CA SER A 69 29.88 -26.66 16.64
C SER A 69 30.77 -25.40 16.72
N MET A 70 30.84 -24.74 17.87
CA MET A 70 31.67 -23.57 18.14
C MET A 70 33.15 -23.96 18.34
N THR A 71 33.82 -24.37 17.26
CA THR A 71 35.27 -24.19 17.14
C THR A 71 35.56 -22.92 16.36
N LEU A 72 35.16 -21.78 16.93
CA LEU A 72 35.68 -20.47 16.50
C LEU A 72 36.89 -20.18 17.37
N THR A 73 38.08 -20.42 16.80
CA THR A 73 39.35 -20.24 17.47
C THR A 73 39.48 -18.79 17.94
N GLU A 74 39.97 -18.58 19.17
CA GLU A 74 40.06 -17.27 19.85
C GLU A 74 40.83 -16.19 19.04
N SER A 75 41.57 -16.61 18.02
CA SER A 75 42.27 -15.78 17.03
C SER A 75 41.36 -15.13 15.97
N GLU A 76 40.27 -15.77 15.55
CA GLU A 76 39.38 -15.25 14.49
C GLU A 76 38.42 -14.16 15.01
N LEU A 77 38.00 -14.27 16.28
CA LEU A 77 37.17 -13.27 16.96
C LEU A 77 37.90 -11.93 17.18
N LYS A 78 39.24 -11.93 17.26
CA LYS A 78 40.04 -10.71 17.36
C LYS A 78 40.14 -9.94 16.04
N GLU A 79 40.03 -10.62 14.90
CA GLU A 79 40.25 -10.02 13.58
C GLU A 79 38.97 -9.52 12.90
N GLN A 80 37.81 -10.03 13.31
CA GLN A 80 36.49 -9.68 12.74
C GLN A 80 35.67 -8.67 13.57
N GLY A 81 36.05 -8.38 14.82
CA GLY A 81 35.31 -7.46 15.71
C GLY A 81 35.88 -6.05 15.82
N ASP A 82 36.91 -5.70 15.03
CA ASP A 82 37.63 -4.45 15.22
C ASP A 82 36.93 -3.26 14.54
N LYS A 83 36.39 -2.34 15.37
CA LYS A 83 35.68 -1.11 14.95
C LYS A 83 36.51 -0.25 14.00
N ALA A 84 37.84 -0.30 14.11
CA ALA A 84 38.76 0.42 13.23
C ALA A 84 38.80 -0.15 11.79
N ARG A 85 38.67 -1.48 11.64
CA ARG A 85 38.62 -2.15 10.33
C ARG A 85 37.32 -1.84 9.59
N TYR A 86 36.17 -1.90 10.28
CA TYR A 86 34.86 -1.56 9.69
C TYR A 86 34.81 -0.11 9.16
N LEU A 87 35.41 0.83 9.90
CA LEU A 87 35.49 2.23 9.46
C LEU A 87 36.42 2.41 8.27
N ARG A 88 37.56 1.70 8.22
CA ARG A 88 38.47 1.69 7.05
C ARG A 88 37.83 1.08 5.81
N GLU A 89 37.13 -0.04 5.95
CA GLU A 89 36.47 -0.72 4.82
C GLU A 89 35.30 0.11 4.26
N LYS A 90 34.60 0.85 5.12
CA LYS A 90 33.57 1.81 4.71
C LYS A 90 34.15 3.05 4.02
N GLN A 91 35.36 3.49 4.39
CA GLN A 91 36.08 4.56 3.70
C GLN A 91 36.64 4.09 2.36
N ASN A 92 37.23 2.90 2.28
CA ASN A 92 37.76 2.33 1.04
C ASN A 92 36.64 2.09 0.01
N LYS A 93 35.47 1.58 0.42
CA LYS A 93 34.30 1.46 -0.48
C LYS A 93 33.74 2.79 -0.97
N LYS A 94 34.01 3.90 -0.28
CA LYS A 94 33.66 5.25 -0.77
C LYS A 94 34.66 5.74 -1.81
N LEU A 95 35.96 5.52 -1.55
CA LEU A 95 37.05 5.85 -2.48
C LEU A 95 36.96 5.04 -3.78
N GLU A 96 36.71 3.72 -3.71
CA GLU A 96 36.50 2.87 -4.89
C GLU A 96 35.32 3.33 -5.75
N LYS A 97 34.22 3.80 -5.12
CA LYS A 97 33.06 4.35 -5.84
C LYS A 97 33.33 5.71 -6.47
N GLU A 98 34.25 6.50 -5.92
CA GLU A 98 34.69 7.76 -6.51
C GLU A 98 35.65 7.49 -7.68
N GLU A 99 36.60 6.55 -7.54
CA GLU A 99 37.49 6.14 -8.63
C GLU A 99 36.75 5.50 -9.81
N GLU A 100 35.72 4.69 -9.56
CA GLU A 100 34.88 4.09 -10.62
C GLU A 100 34.05 5.15 -11.37
N LYS A 101 33.64 6.24 -10.68
CA LYS A 101 32.96 7.38 -11.32
C LYS A 101 33.91 8.18 -12.21
N VAL A 102 35.13 8.43 -11.74
CA VAL A 102 36.16 9.14 -12.51
C VAL A 102 36.55 8.34 -13.76
N ARG A 103 36.73 7.01 -13.65
CA ARG A 103 37.00 6.15 -14.81
C ARG A 103 35.86 6.16 -15.85
N LYS A 104 34.60 6.18 -15.41
CA LYS A 104 33.43 6.30 -16.31
C LYS A 104 33.29 7.68 -16.94
N GLU A 105 33.81 8.74 -16.29
CA GLU A 105 33.89 10.08 -16.87
C GLU A 105 35.04 10.22 -17.88
N GLU A 106 36.18 9.56 -17.64
CA GLU A 106 37.31 9.51 -18.58
C GLU A 106 36.98 8.69 -19.83
N GLU A 107 36.34 7.51 -19.70
CA GLU A 107 35.86 6.72 -20.86
C GLU A 107 34.82 7.47 -21.71
N LYS A 108 34.06 8.41 -21.12
CA LYS A 108 33.13 9.29 -21.87
C LYS A 108 33.83 10.42 -22.60
N ARG A 109 35.05 10.80 -22.19
CA ARG A 109 35.83 11.86 -22.85
C ARG A 109 36.62 11.34 -24.06
N GLU A 110 36.99 10.07 -24.08
CA GLU A 110 37.78 9.46 -25.17
C GLU A 110 36.96 9.03 -26.40
N LYS A 111 35.61 8.95 -26.31
CA LYS A 111 34.74 8.60 -27.45
C LYS A 111 34.08 9.83 -28.08
N LYS A 112 34.85 10.69 -28.76
CA LYS A 112 34.29 11.75 -29.62
C LYS A 112 35.04 11.87 -30.95
N GLU A 113 34.42 11.39 -32.03
CA GLU A 113 34.57 11.82 -33.43
C GLU A 113 33.34 11.33 -34.24
N PRO A 114 32.98 11.92 -35.40
CA PRO A 114 32.44 13.26 -35.60
C PRO A 114 30.95 13.24 -35.98
N GLU A 115 30.30 14.38 -35.77
CA GLU A 115 28.85 14.63 -35.84
C GLU A 115 28.20 14.30 -37.20
N SER A 116 27.07 13.60 -37.16
CA SER A 116 26.16 13.34 -38.29
C SER A 116 24.89 14.16 -38.08
N GLU A 117 24.30 14.68 -39.16
CA GLU A 117 23.14 15.60 -39.20
C GLU A 117 21.89 15.14 -38.41
N VAL A 118 21.89 13.88 -37.94
CA VAL A 118 20.91 13.30 -37.01
C VAL A 118 20.98 13.97 -35.61
N GLU A 119 22.16 14.41 -35.14
CA GLU A 119 22.31 15.10 -33.84
C GLU A 119 21.67 16.49 -33.81
N LYS A 120 21.56 17.18 -34.95
CA LYS A 120 20.82 18.46 -35.02
C LYS A 120 19.31 18.29 -34.96
N ALA A 121 18.79 17.13 -35.40
CA ALA A 121 17.38 16.78 -35.26
C ALA A 121 17.05 16.30 -33.84
N LEU A 122 17.96 15.57 -33.19
CA LEU A 122 17.85 15.17 -31.79
C LEU A 122 18.05 16.35 -30.82
N GLY A 123 18.95 17.29 -31.10
CA GLY A 123 19.18 18.47 -30.25
C GLY A 123 17.94 19.37 -30.12
N LYS A 124 17.10 19.47 -31.16
CA LYS A 124 15.81 20.18 -31.08
C LYS A 124 14.76 19.40 -30.27
N ALA A 125 14.86 18.07 -30.20
CA ALA A 125 14.02 17.25 -29.32
C ALA A 125 14.53 17.30 -27.87
N GLU A 126 15.85 17.37 -27.66
CA GLU A 126 16.48 17.51 -26.34
C GLU A 126 16.29 18.90 -25.71
N GLU A 127 16.32 19.99 -26.50
CA GLU A 127 15.94 21.32 -26.00
C GLU A 127 14.45 21.40 -25.60
N SER A 128 13.60 20.49 -26.11
CA SER A 128 12.20 20.37 -25.65
C SER A 128 12.04 19.52 -24.39
N LEU A 129 13.08 18.77 -23.99
CA LEU A 129 13.11 17.91 -22.80
C LEU A 129 13.62 18.65 -21.55
N GLU A 130 14.23 19.83 -21.67
CA GLU A 130 14.78 20.62 -20.56
C GLU A 130 13.73 21.29 -19.62
N LYS A 131 12.45 20.89 -19.68
CA LYS A 131 11.43 21.30 -18.70
C LYS A 131 10.55 20.15 -18.18
N ASN A 132 11.02 18.90 -18.21
CA ASN A 132 10.29 17.80 -17.59
C ASN A 132 10.57 17.72 -16.08
N ALA A 133 9.61 18.22 -15.29
CA ALA A 133 9.55 18.10 -13.85
C ALA A 133 9.26 16.64 -13.41
N GLU A 134 10.20 15.75 -13.64
CA GLU A 134 10.13 14.36 -13.17
C GLU A 134 10.33 14.27 -11.65
N TYR A 135 9.66 13.33 -11.00
CA TYR A 135 10.02 12.95 -9.62
C TYR A 135 11.44 12.36 -9.63
N ARG A 136 12.41 13.12 -9.12
CA ARG A 136 13.83 12.70 -9.01
C ARG A 136 14.10 11.72 -7.87
N ILE A 137 13.07 11.35 -7.12
CA ILE A 137 13.19 10.51 -5.92
C ILE A 137 13.55 9.07 -6.32
N THR A 138 14.67 8.59 -5.80
CA THR A 138 15.19 7.23 -5.99
C THR A 138 14.48 6.22 -5.09
N SER A 139 14.61 4.93 -5.41
CA SER A 139 14.02 3.85 -4.59
C SER A 139 14.62 3.77 -3.18
N GLU A 140 15.89 4.14 -3.03
CA GLU A 140 16.62 4.15 -1.77
C GLU A 140 16.13 5.28 -0.86
N GLU A 141 15.82 6.45 -1.45
CA GLU A 141 15.22 7.57 -0.74
C GLU A 141 13.80 7.24 -0.27
N ILE A 142 12.97 6.61 -1.09
CA ILE A 142 11.63 6.15 -0.68
C ILE A 142 11.75 5.18 0.50
N LYS A 143 12.63 4.17 0.42
CA LYS A 143 12.86 3.21 1.51
C LYS A 143 13.39 3.89 2.77
N TYR A 144 14.30 4.85 2.62
CA TYR A 144 14.82 5.63 3.74
C TYR A 144 13.71 6.45 4.41
N VAL A 145 12.87 7.12 3.62
CA VAL A 145 11.74 7.93 4.08
C VAL A 145 10.73 7.06 4.83
N LEU A 146 10.31 5.92 4.24
CA LEU A 146 9.40 4.97 4.90
C LEU A 146 9.96 4.48 6.24
N LYS A 147 11.27 4.20 6.29
CA LYS A 147 11.96 3.79 7.53
C LYS A 147 12.07 4.93 8.55
N LYS A 148 12.44 6.14 8.11
CA LYS A 148 12.56 7.36 8.95
C LYS A 148 11.23 7.67 9.62
N TYR A 149 10.13 7.60 8.87
CA TYR A 149 8.79 7.92 9.35
C TYR A 149 8.04 6.74 9.99
N LYS A 150 8.70 5.58 10.09
CA LYS A 150 8.18 4.34 10.69
C LYS A 150 6.87 3.88 10.04
N ALA A 151 6.80 3.95 8.71
CA ALA A 151 5.69 3.39 7.96
C ALA A 151 5.58 1.89 8.24
N LYS A 152 4.34 1.41 8.42
CA LYS A 152 4.08 -0.01 8.68
C LYS A 152 4.29 -0.84 7.41
N LYS A 153 4.39 -2.16 7.53
CA LYS A 153 4.63 -3.05 6.37
C LYS A 153 3.42 -3.13 5.42
N ASP A 154 2.23 -2.88 5.95
CA ASP A 154 0.94 -2.86 5.26
C ASP A 154 0.55 -1.46 4.75
N HIS A 155 1.54 -0.56 4.59
CA HIS A 155 1.29 0.69 3.91
C HIS A 155 0.82 0.45 2.48
N ARG A 156 0.01 1.38 1.98
CA ARG A 156 -0.54 1.34 0.64
C ARG A 156 -0.25 2.63 -0.09
N GLU A 157 -0.02 2.52 -1.39
CA GLU A 157 0.14 3.64 -2.30
C GLU A 157 -1.22 4.26 -2.61
N ILE A 158 -1.24 5.60 -2.65
CA ILE A 158 -2.38 6.39 -3.08
C ILE A 158 -1.88 7.66 -3.80
N ILE A 159 -2.77 8.30 -4.54
CA ILE A 159 -2.55 9.62 -5.11
C ILE A 159 -3.59 10.59 -4.57
N ILE A 160 -3.09 11.67 -3.98
CA ILE A 160 -3.88 12.84 -3.61
C ILE A 160 -3.99 13.71 -4.87
N ASP A 161 -5.18 13.83 -5.42
CA ASP A 161 -5.46 14.67 -6.58
C ASP A 161 -5.24 16.15 -6.22
N SER A 162 -5.83 16.58 -5.11
CA SER A 162 -5.71 17.95 -4.61
C SER A 162 -6.05 18.04 -3.13
N CYS A 163 -5.43 19.00 -2.43
CA CYS A 163 -5.81 19.44 -1.10
C CYS A 163 -5.41 20.91 -0.92
N GLU A 164 -6.39 21.80 -0.89
CA GLU A 164 -6.17 23.25 -0.89
C GLU A 164 -5.52 23.74 0.40
N SER A 165 -6.00 23.23 1.55
CA SER A 165 -5.49 23.61 2.88
C SER A 165 -4.00 23.30 3.08
N LEU A 166 -3.48 22.31 2.34
CA LEU A 166 -2.07 21.90 2.37
C LEU A 166 -1.29 22.30 1.12
N GLY A 167 -1.91 22.99 0.16
CA GLY A 167 -1.29 23.37 -1.10
C GLY A 167 -0.83 22.18 -1.95
N LEU A 168 -1.50 21.03 -1.83
CA LEU A 168 -1.13 19.79 -2.52
C LEU A 168 -1.88 19.68 -3.84
N LYS A 169 -1.17 19.16 -4.84
CA LYS A 169 -1.73 18.82 -6.15
C LYS A 169 -0.98 17.64 -6.74
N GLU A 170 -1.72 16.65 -7.24
CA GLU A 170 -1.18 15.46 -7.95
C GLU A 170 -0.02 14.82 -7.18
N SER A 171 -0.23 14.60 -5.87
CA SER A 171 0.82 14.24 -4.92
C SER A 171 0.76 12.75 -4.56
N PRO A 172 1.84 11.97 -4.81
CA PRO A 172 1.90 10.57 -4.43
C PRO A 172 2.09 10.46 -2.91
N ALA A 173 1.37 9.54 -2.28
CA ALA A 173 1.42 9.37 -0.84
C ALA A 173 1.27 7.90 -0.43
N TYR A 174 1.79 7.58 0.75
CA TYR A 174 1.56 6.30 1.40
C TYR A 174 0.57 6.47 2.54
N ILE A 175 -0.34 5.51 2.69
CA ILE A 175 -1.34 5.49 3.76
C ILE A 175 -1.21 4.19 4.58
N TRP A 176 -1.31 4.29 5.91
CA TRP A 176 -1.39 3.12 6.79
C TRP A 176 -2.13 3.45 8.09
N ALA A 177 -2.65 2.43 8.77
CA ALA A 177 -3.26 2.57 10.09
C ALA A 177 -2.32 2.09 11.21
N ASP A 178 -2.45 2.66 12.40
CA ASP A 178 -1.88 2.14 13.63
C ASP A 178 -2.84 2.40 14.80
N ARG A 179 -3.33 1.33 15.41
CA ARG A 179 -4.23 1.34 16.58
C ARG A 179 -5.48 2.20 16.40
N LYS A 180 -5.40 3.49 16.71
CA LYS A 180 -6.50 4.46 16.73
C LYS A 180 -6.27 5.62 15.76
N LYS A 181 -5.24 5.55 14.92
CA LYS A 181 -4.91 6.60 13.96
C LYS A 181 -4.62 6.00 12.60
N TYR A 182 -4.80 6.79 11.56
CA TYR A 182 -4.24 6.54 10.24
C TYR A 182 -3.31 7.69 9.86
N TYR A 183 -2.35 7.39 8.99
CA TYR A 183 -1.27 8.29 8.63
C TYR A 183 -1.22 8.43 7.13
N PHE A 184 -0.86 9.63 6.69
CA PHE A 184 -0.40 9.87 5.33
C PHE A 184 1.06 10.27 5.34
N LEU A 185 1.82 9.77 4.38
CA LEU A 185 3.18 10.21 4.09
C LEU A 185 3.25 10.64 2.63
N ILE A 186 3.22 11.94 2.42
CA ILE A 186 3.13 12.56 1.10
C ILE A 186 4.55 12.83 0.61
N LEU A 187 4.85 12.32 -0.58
CA LEU A 187 6.14 12.52 -1.22
C LEU A 187 6.11 13.87 -1.95
N THR A 188 6.96 14.80 -1.51
CA THR A 188 7.15 16.11 -2.13
C THR A 188 8.58 16.23 -2.67
N ASP A 189 8.88 17.28 -3.42
CA ASP A 189 10.25 17.56 -3.88
C ASP A 189 11.23 17.91 -2.75
N GLY A 190 10.72 18.26 -1.57
CA GLY A 190 11.48 18.52 -0.36
C GLY A 190 11.30 17.45 0.71
N GLU A 191 11.24 17.86 1.98
CA GLU A 191 10.98 16.94 3.09
C GLU A 191 9.54 16.38 3.00
N PRO A 192 9.37 15.04 3.02
CA PRO A 192 8.04 14.43 2.97
C PRO A 192 7.14 14.93 4.09
N LEU A 193 5.91 15.26 3.75
CA LEU A 193 4.89 15.70 4.70
C LEU A 193 4.21 14.48 5.32
N LYS A 194 4.32 14.35 6.65
CA LYS A 194 3.59 13.34 7.40
C LYS A 194 2.38 13.96 8.09
N LEU A 195 1.22 13.36 7.88
CA LEU A 195 -0.03 13.72 8.55
C LEU A 195 -0.51 12.53 9.39
N ASP A 196 -1.12 12.80 10.53
CA ASP A 196 -1.79 11.80 11.34
C ASP A 196 -3.20 12.25 11.72
N TYR A 197 -4.15 11.34 11.58
CA TYR A 197 -5.55 11.57 11.86
C TYR A 197 -6.09 10.46 12.77
N PRO A 198 -6.95 10.78 13.74
CA PRO A 198 -7.69 9.75 14.47
C PRO A 198 -8.55 8.90 13.52
N LEU A 199 -8.65 7.59 13.75
CA LEU A 199 -9.57 6.72 13.00
C LEU A 199 -11.04 7.11 13.20
N GLU A 200 -11.37 7.72 14.36
CA GLU A 200 -12.69 8.28 14.64
C GLU A 200 -12.96 9.58 13.85
N TYR A 201 -11.93 10.17 13.24
CA TYR A 201 -12.03 11.40 12.45
C TYR A 201 -12.24 11.08 10.97
N ASN A 202 -13.17 11.78 10.33
CA ASN A 202 -13.56 11.58 8.92
C ASN A 202 -14.11 10.18 8.59
N MET A 203 -15.15 9.77 9.33
CA MET A 203 -15.90 8.53 9.06
C MET A 203 -16.62 8.49 7.70
N LYS A 204 -16.50 9.51 6.85
CA LYS A 204 -17.24 9.60 5.60
C LYS A 204 -16.32 10.00 4.45
N ILE A 205 -16.38 9.23 3.38
CA ILE A 205 -15.78 9.55 2.09
C ILE A 205 -16.91 9.91 1.14
N TYR A 206 -16.79 11.10 0.54
CA TYR A 206 -17.77 11.63 -0.40
C TYR A 206 -17.33 11.39 -1.83
N TYR A 207 -18.27 10.98 -2.68
CA TYR A 207 -18.06 10.82 -4.11
C TYR A 207 -18.24 12.14 -4.86
N GLU A 208 -17.28 12.46 -5.74
CA GLU A 208 -17.31 13.65 -6.58
C GLU A 208 -17.26 13.20 -8.06
N ASN A 209 -18.45 13.16 -8.66
CA ASN A 209 -18.66 12.63 -10.01
C ASN A 209 -18.37 13.69 -11.08
N GLY A 210 -17.70 13.29 -12.16
CA GLY A 210 -17.62 14.13 -13.37
C GLY A 210 -16.87 15.44 -13.19
N VAL A 211 -15.73 15.37 -12.51
CA VAL A 211 -14.78 16.47 -12.44
C VAL A 211 -14.16 16.64 -13.82
N LYS A 212 -14.33 17.83 -14.41
CA LYS A 212 -13.79 18.14 -15.74
C LYS A 212 -12.26 18.15 -15.70
N SER A 213 -11.65 17.43 -16.64
CA SER A 213 -10.21 17.19 -16.62
C SER A 213 -9.53 17.39 -17.96
N ASN A 214 -8.20 17.54 -17.89
CA ASN A 214 -7.34 17.58 -19.06
C ASN A 214 -6.17 16.58 -18.88
N PRO A 215 -6.28 15.36 -19.45
CA PRO A 215 -5.26 14.31 -19.31
C PRO A 215 -3.86 14.72 -19.79
N ASP A 216 -3.76 15.67 -20.73
CA ASP A 216 -2.47 16.15 -21.24
C ASP A 216 -1.76 17.07 -20.26
N LYS A 217 -2.54 17.81 -19.45
CA LYS A 217 -2.04 18.81 -18.51
C LYS A 217 -1.87 18.29 -17.08
N GLU A 218 -2.65 17.29 -16.70
CA GLU A 218 -2.62 16.69 -15.36
C GLU A 218 -1.59 15.55 -15.28
N TYR A 219 -1.08 15.31 -14.08
CA TYR A 219 -0.18 14.21 -13.71
C TYR A 219 1.09 14.12 -14.55
N LYS A 220 1.56 15.25 -15.11
CA LYS A 220 2.75 15.28 -15.98
C LYS A 220 3.98 14.65 -15.32
N ARG A 221 4.09 14.80 -14.00
CA ARG A 221 5.19 14.27 -13.17
C ARG A 221 5.27 12.74 -13.15
N PHE A 222 4.16 12.07 -13.47
CA PHE A 222 4.06 10.61 -13.54
C PHE A 222 4.26 10.05 -14.96
N LYS A 223 4.35 10.91 -15.99
CA LYS A 223 4.54 10.47 -17.38
C LYS A 223 5.98 10.05 -17.71
N GLY A 224 6.95 10.37 -16.83
CA GLY A 224 8.35 9.99 -16.97
C GLY A 224 8.67 8.58 -16.43
N VAL A 225 9.93 8.15 -16.56
CA VAL A 225 10.40 6.80 -16.16
C VAL A 225 11.02 6.80 -14.77
N SER A 226 10.36 7.42 -13.79
CA SER A 226 10.84 7.47 -12.40
C SER A 226 10.32 6.30 -11.56
N MET A 227 10.99 6.00 -10.44
CA MET A 227 10.51 4.98 -9.50
C MET A 227 9.14 5.33 -8.91
N VAL A 228 8.92 6.62 -8.63
CA VAL A 228 7.62 7.12 -8.18
C VAL A 228 6.58 6.93 -9.28
N SER A 229 6.89 7.27 -10.53
CA SER A 229 6.01 6.99 -11.66
C SER A 229 5.62 5.52 -11.72
N MET A 230 6.59 4.59 -11.69
CA MET A 230 6.30 3.16 -11.78
C MET A 230 5.45 2.64 -10.62
N ALA A 231 5.74 3.06 -9.38
CA ALA A 231 5.01 2.61 -8.19
C ALA A 231 3.59 3.18 -8.13
N PHE A 232 3.39 4.42 -8.58
CA PHE A 232 2.12 5.12 -8.44
C PHE A 232 1.26 5.12 -9.72
N SER A 233 1.79 4.69 -10.87
CA SER A 233 1.05 4.60 -12.14
C SER A 233 -0.29 3.85 -12.03
N PRO A 234 -0.41 2.72 -11.29
CA PRO A 234 -1.70 2.04 -11.12
C PRO A 234 -2.76 2.87 -10.39
N PHE A 235 -2.38 3.95 -9.72
CA PHE A 235 -3.24 4.81 -8.90
C PHE A 235 -3.54 6.15 -9.58
N LEU A 236 -3.15 6.32 -10.85
CA LEU A 236 -3.59 7.44 -11.68
C LEU A 236 -5.10 7.37 -11.93
N PRO A 237 -5.79 8.51 -12.12
CA PRO A 237 -7.24 8.50 -12.29
C PRO A 237 -7.64 7.92 -13.64
N ASP A 238 -8.78 7.23 -13.65
CA ASP A 238 -9.41 6.80 -14.89
C ASP A 238 -10.16 7.97 -15.52
N TYR A 239 -9.81 8.28 -16.78
CA TYR A 239 -10.50 9.30 -17.55
C TYR A 239 -11.56 8.69 -18.44
N TYR A 240 -12.71 9.36 -18.53
CA TYR A 240 -13.75 9.02 -19.49
C TYR A 240 -14.16 10.26 -20.30
N GLN A 241 -14.66 9.99 -21.51
CA GLN A 241 -15.07 11.04 -22.44
C GLN A 241 -16.57 11.23 -22.41
N LYS A 242 -17.03 12.48 -22.44
CA LYS A 242 -18.44 12.83 -22.61
C LYS A 242 -18.57 13.84 -23.76
N ARG A 243 -19.52 13.59 -24.66
CA ARG A 243 -19.88 14.55 -25.71
C ARG A 243 -20.64 15.71 -25.07
N THR A 244 -20.20 16.92 -25.36
CA THR A 244 -20.83 18.18 -24.95
C THR A 244 -21.13 19.02 -26.19
N ASP A 245 -21.95 20.04 -26.06
CA ASP A 245 -22.30 20.95 -27.17
C ASP A 245 -21.08 21.64 -27.80
N LYS A 246 -19.96 21.69 -27.06
CA LYS A 246 -18.68 22.29 -27.49
C LYS A 246 -17.65 21.25 -27.95
N GLY A 247 -18.04 19.98 -28.11
CA GLY A 247 -17.17 18.87 -28.50
C GLY A 247 -16.97 17.82 -27.40
N THR A 248 -15.94 16.99 -27.55
CA THR A 248 -15.59 15.95 -26.57
C THR A 248 -14.80 16.55 -25.41
N ALA A 249 -15.27 16.34 -24.17
CA ALA A 249 -14.55 16.72 -22.97
C ALA A 249 -14.21 15.48 -22.13
N PHE A 250 -13.09 15.54 -21.43
CA PHE A 250 -12.63 14.49 -20.52
C PHE A 250 -13.07 14.81 -19.09
N TYR A 251 -13.41 13.76 -18.36
CA TYR A 251 -13.86 13.79 -17.00
C TYR A 251 -13.19 12.68 -16.20
N LYS A 252 -13.10 12.86 -14.89
CA LYS A 252 -12.66 11.86 -13.93
C LYS A 252 -13.56 11.90 -12.69
N ASN A 253 -13.50 10.85 -11.90
CA ASN A 253 -14.19 10.76 -10.62
C ASN A 253 -13.18 10.87 -9.48
N LEU A 254 -13.56 11.57 -8.41
CA LEU A 254 -12.72 11.76 -7.23
C LEU A 254 -13.47 11.35 -5.96
N TYR A 255 -12.69 11.08 -4.92
CA TYR A 255 -13.20 10.73 -3.59
C TYR A 255 -12.65 11.72 -2.57
N ARG A 256 -13.53 12.37 -1.82
CA ARG A 256 -13.17 13.42 -0.86
C ARG A 256 -13.27 12.90 0.57
N LEU A 257 -12.17 12.99 1.32
CA LEU A 257 -12.12 12.71 2.75
C LEU A 257 -12.00 14.02 3.54
N GLY A 258 -12.81 14.18 4.57
CA GLY A 258 -12.82 15.41 5.36
C GLY A 258 -13.33 16.62 4.57
N SER A 259 -12.69 17.78 4.74
CA SER A 259 -13.10 19.04 4.11
C SER A 259 -12.73 19.10 2.62
N ASP A 260 -11.49 18.82 2.27
CA ASP A 260 -10.88 19.27 1.02
C ASP A 260 -9.78 18.34 0.49
N MET A 261 -9.65 17.11 1.02
CA MET A 261 -8.63 16.17 0.55
C MET A 261 -9.24 15.18 -0.44
N TYR A 262 -8.85 15.32 -1.72
CA TYR A 262 -9.37 14.54 -2.83
C TYR A 262 -8.39 13.47 -3.29
N PHE A 263 -8.89 12.26 -3.53
CA PHE A 263 -8.14 11.12 -4.04
C PHE A 263 -8.66 10.69 -5.41
N THR A 264 -7.79 10.08 -6.20
CA THR A 264 -8.17 9.42 -7.45
C THR A 264 -9.10 8.23 -7.18
N ASN A 265 -9.99 7.91 -8.12
CA ASN A 265 -10.88 6.76 -8.02
C ASN A 265 -10.11 5.44 -7.81
N THR A 266 -8.98 5.29 -8.49
CA THR A 266 -8.09 4.12 -8.37
C THR A 266 -7.37 4.03 -7.03
N SER A 267 -7.24 5.14 -6.29
CA SER A 267 -6.73 5.14 -4.91
C SER A 267 -7.80 4.84 -3.87
N ALA A 268 -9.09 4.98 -4.21
CA ALA A 268 -10.19 4.96 -3.26
C ALA A 268 -10.23 3.67 -2.43
N LYS A 269 -10.03 2.50 -3.07
CA LYS A 269 -9.97 1.21 -2.36
C LYS A 269 -8.98 1.21 -1.20
N ASN A 270 -7.78 1.73 -1.43
CA ASN A 270 -6.74 1.75 -0.41
C ASN A 270 -7.08 2.71 0.73
N VAL A 271 -7.77 3.81 0.43
CA VAL A 271 -8.25 4.74 1.46
C VAL A 271 -9.38 4.11 2.28
N PHE A 272 -10.36 3.47 1.64
CA PHE A 272 -11.44 2.75 2.33
C PHE A 272 -10.90 1.65 3.24
N ASP A 273 -10.02 0.78 2.72
CA ASP A 273 -9.47 -0.36 3.47
C ASP A 273 -8.69 0.07 4.72
N ILE A 274 -8.05 1.25 4.71
CA ILE A 274 -7.26 1.75 5.84
C ILE A 274 -8.08 2.59 6.81
N THR A 275 -9.00 3.42 6.31
CA THR A 275 -9.80 4.34 7.14
C THR A 275 -11.04 3.67 7.72
N GLY A 276 -11.61 2.67 7.04
CA GLY A 276 -12.90 2.09 7.39
C GLY A 276 -14.06 3.08 7.28
N ALA A 277 -13.90 4.15 6.48
CA ALA A 277 -14.90 5.20 6.34
C ALA A 277 -16.13 4.72 5.55
N ASP A 278 -17.30 5.23 5.93
CA ASP A 278 -18.56 5.05 5.22
C ASP A 278 -18.56 5.82 3.90
N PHE A 279 -19.22 5.25 2.91
CA PHE A 279 -19.34 5.86 1.60
C PHE A 279 -20.63 6.69 1.48
N GLU A 280 -20.47 7.97 1.12
CA GLU A 280 -21.58 8.89 0.91
C GLU A 280 -21.56 9.51 -0.49
N ILE A 281 -22.76 9.69 -1.03
CA ILE A 281 -22.98 10.34 -2.32
C ILE A 281 -24.17 11.26 -2.18
N LYS A 282 -24.04 12.48 -2.69
CA LYS A 282 -25.12 13.46 -2.81
C LYS A 282 -25.35 13.73 -4.28
N ASP A 283 -26.29 13.01 -4.86
CA ASP A 283 -26.71 13.18 -6.25
C ASP A 283 -28.22 13.03 -6.37
N ASP A 284 -28.73 13.29 -7.57
CA ASP A 284 -30.17 13.22 -7.86
C ASP A 284 -30.77 11.85 -7.54
N VAL A 285 -29.98 10.76 -7.56
CA VAL A 285 -30.47 9.39 -7.29
C VAL A 285 -30.54 9.13 -5.79
N THR A 286 -29.52 9.51 -5.02
CA THR A 286 -29.51 9.31 -3.56
C THR A 286 -30.43 10.29 -2.84
N GLU A 287 -30.70 11.45 -3.41
CA GLU A 287 -31.63 12.44 -2.85
C GLU A 287 -33.10 12.19 -3.25
N ASP A 288 -33.35 11.43 -4.32
CA ASP A 288 -34.72 11.10 -4.73
C ASP A 288 -35.44 10.24 -3.67
N ILE A 289 -36.59 10.72 -3.22
CA ILE A 289 -37.46 10.06 -2.24
C ILE A 289 -38.14 8.82 -2.85
N ARG A 290 -38.25 8.75 -4.18
CA ARG A 290 -38.83 7.61 -4.90
C ARG A 290 -37.97 6.36 -4.81
N HIS A 291 -36.68 6.51 -4.55
CA HIS A 291 -35.75 5.40 -4.37
C HIS A 291 -35.68 5.00 -2.89
N GLY A 292 -35.95 3.71 -2.62
CA GLY A 292 -35.79 3.15 -1.28
C GLY A 292 -34.32 2.94 -0.89
N GLU A 293 -34.07 2.73 0.40
CA GLU A 293 -32.72 2.58 0.95
C GLU A 293 -31.96 1.39 0.35
N ASP A 294 -32.64 0.26 0.11
CA ASP A 294 -32.03 -0.92 -0.52
C ASP A 294 -31.52 -0.63 -1.95
N PHE A 295 -32.29 0.15 -2.72
CA PHE A 295 -31.90 0.59 -4.05
C PHE A 295 -30.70 1.54 -3.97
N LYS A 296 -30.73 2.51 -3.04
CA LYS A 296 -29.62 3.46 -2.83
C LYS A 296 -28.34 2.75 -2.41
N ASN A 297 -28.43 1.73 -1.57
CA ASN A 297 -27.26 0.92 -1.18
C ASN A 297 -26.70 0.09 -2.34
N ALA A 298 -27.57 -0.47 -3.18
CA ALA A 298 -27.13 -1.15 -4.40
C ALA A 298 -26.47 -0.19 -5.40
N TYR A 299 -27.02 1.03 -5.54
CA TYR A 299 -26.45 2.08 -6.37
C TYR A 299 -25.05 2.49 -5.90
N LYS A 300 -24.88 2.76 -4.60
CA LYS A 300 -23.57 3.05 -3.99
C LYS A 300 -22.57 1.92 -4.24
N ALA A 301 -22.97 0.66 -4.03
CA ALA A 301 -22.12 -0.50 -4.28
C ALA A 301 -21.71 -0.61 -5.76
N ASN A 302 -22.63 -0.27 -6.68
CA ASN A 302 -22.34 -0.30 -8.12
C ASN A 302 -21.30 0.75 -8.51
N ILE A 303 -21.37 1.96 -7.95
CA ILE A 303 -20.36 3.01 -8.18
C ILE A 303 -18.99 2.54 -7.70
N LEU A 304 -18.91 2.05 -6.46
CA LEU A 304 -17.64 1.55 -5.90
C LEU A 304 -17.05 0.41 -6.75
N TRP A 305 -17.89 -0.49 -7.26
CA TRP A 305 -17.44 -1.57 -8.14
C TRP A 305 -16.93 -1.06 -9.49
N ARG A 306 -17.66 -0.13 -10.12
CA ARG A 306 -17.29 0.45 -11.42
C ARG A 306 -15.98 1.24 -11.37
N ASP A 307 -15.74 1.93 -10.26
CA ASP A 307 -14.52 2.71 -10.03
C ASP A 307 -13.33 1.85 -9.54
N GLY A 308 -13.54 0.54 -9.33
CA GLY A 308 -12.51 -0.37 -8.80
C GLY A 308 -12.24 -0.21 -7.30
N ALA A 309 -13.02 0.61 -6.60
CA ALA A 309 -12.98 0.76 -5.15
C ALA A 309 -13.48 -0.50 -4.40
N MET A 310 -14.28 -1.33 -5.07
CA MET A 310 -14.82 -2.60 -4.58
C MET A 310 -14.57 -3.73 -5.60
N SER A 311 -14.17 -4.91 -5.11
CA SER A 311 -13.99 -6.09 -5.98
C SER A 311 -15.31 -6.70 -6.42
N SER A 312 -15.30 -7.47 -7.52
CA SER A 312 -16.49 -8.18 -8.01
C SER A 312 -17.08 -9.16 -7.00
N ASP A 313 -16.25 -9.80 -6.16
CA ASP A 313 -16.71 -10.72 -5.12
C ASP A 313 -17.39 -9.99 -3.96
N GLU A 314 -16.84 -8.83 -3.55
CA GLU A 314 -17.46 -7.96 -2.55
C GLU A 314 -18.81 -7.43 -3.07
N TYR A 315 -18.83 -6.92 -4.30
CA TYR A 315 -20.06 -6.45 -4.95
C TYR A 315 -21.13 -7.54 -4.98
N LYS A 316 -20.76 -8.75 -5.42
CA LYS A 316 -21.68 -9.89 -5.45
C LYS A 316 -22.22 -10.22 -4.06
N LYS A 317 -21.38 -10.21 -3.02
CA LYS A 317 -21.81 -10.46 -1.63
C LYS A 317 -22.79 -9.39 -1.15
N VAL A 318 -22.49 -8.11 -1.38
CA VAL A 318 -23.35 -6.98 -0.99
C VAL A 318 -24.71 -7.08 -1.68
N ILE A 319 -24.73 -7.24 -3.00
CA ILE A 319 -25.98 -7.36 -3.78
C ILE A 319 -26.78 -8.59 -3.37
N THR A 320 -26.14 -9.75 -3.21
CA THR A 320 -26.82 -10.98 -2.75
C THR A 320 -27.42 -10.79 -1.35
N GLY A 321 -26.70 -10.13 -0.45
CA GLY A 321 -27.18 -9.79 0.89
C GLY A 321 -28.41 -8.90 0.86
N LEU A 322 -28.36 -7.81 0.09
CA LEU A 322 -29.48 -6.88 -0.11
C LEU A 322 -30.70 -7.60 -0.69
N LEU A 323 -30.54 -8.36 -1.77
CA LEU A 323 -31.65 -9.08 -2.42
C LEU A 323 -32.27 -10.13 -1.50
N SER A 324 -31.44 -10.84 -0.72
CA SER A 324 -31.92 -11.85 0.23
C SER A 324 -32.68 -11.23 1.40
N SER A 325 -32.20 -10.09 1.90
CA SER A 325 -32.88 -9.30 2.94
C SER A 325 -34.22 -8.79 2.41
N LEU A 326 -34.21 -8.15 1.24
CA LEU A 326 -35.38 -7.61 0.57
C LEU A 326 -36.44 -8.69 0.31
N ALA A 327 -36.03 -9.89 -0.12
CA ALA A 327 -36.93 -11.02 -0.36
C ALA A 327 -37.63 -11.54 0.91
N ARG A 328 -36.97 -11.43 2.08
CA ARG A 328 -37.50 -11.86 3.38
C ARG A 328 -38.26 -10.75 4.11
N ALA A 329 -38.05 -9.49 3.73
CA ALA A 329 -38.67 -8.33 4.34
C ALA A 329 -40.20 -8.35 4.22
N ASP A 330 -40.86 -7.80 5.24
CA ASP A 330 -42.32 -7.71 5.28
C ASP A 330 -42.87 -6.52 4.48
N ILE A 331 -42.62 -6.56 3.18
CA ILE A 331 -43.12 -5.60 2.19
C ILE A 331 -44.12 -6.27 1.24
N ARG A 332 -44.97 -5.47 0.59
CA ARG A 332 -45.86 -5.97 -0.46
C ARG A 332 -45.07 -6.57 -1.62
N PHE A 333 -45.65 -7.58 -2.27
CA PHE A 333 -45.02 -8.24 -3.41
C PHE A 333 -44.81 -7.29 -4.60
N ASP A 334 -45.75 -6.37 -4.83
CA ASP A 334 -45.64 -5.35 -5.89
C ASP A 334 -44.46 -4.39 -5.63
N ASP A 335 -44.28 -3.95 -4.39
CA ASP A 335 -43.18 -3.07 -4.00
C ASP A 335 -41.82 -3.77 -4.16
N PHE A 336 -41.76 -5.04 -3.76
CA PHE A 336 -40.59 -5.88 -3.98
C PHE A 336 -40.21 -5.99 -5.47
N ASN A 337 -41.19 -6.30 -6.33
CA ASN A 337 -40.93 -6.43 -7.76
C ASN A 337 -40.53 -5.10 -8.40
N ARG A 338 -41.14 -4.00 -7.97
CA ARG A 338 -40.77 -2.65 -8.41
C ARG A 338 -39.30 -2.35 -8.11
N ILE A 339 -38.84 -2.65 -6.89
CA ILE A 339 -37.42 -2.46 -6.51
C ILE A 339 -36.51 -3.34 -7.37
N LEU A 340 -36.86 -4.63 -7.57
CA LEU A 340 -36.08 -5.52 -8.44
C LEU A 340 -36.03 -5.06 -9.90
N GLU A 341 -37.14 -4.52 -10.42
CA GLU A 341 -37.19 -3.95 -11.76
C GLU A 341 -36.24 -2.76 -11.87
N GLN A 342 -36.31 -1.83 -10.92
CA GLN A 342 -35.40 -0.68 -10.88
C GLN A 342 -33.93 -1.14 -10.81
N MET A 343 -33.61 -2.11 -9.96
CA MET A 343 -32.24 -2.65 -9.86
C MET A 343 -31.78 -3.30 -11.18
N TYR A 344 -32.68 -3.90 -11.95
CA TYR A 344 -32.39 -4.46 -13.26
C TYR A 344 -32.22 -3.37 -14.33
N GLU A 345 -33.13 -2.40 -14.39
CA GLU A 345 -33.09 -1.27 -15.34
C GLU A 345 -31.81 -0.44 -15.20
N TYR A 346 -31.36 -0.23 -13.96
CA TYR A 346 -30.10 0.46 -13.66
C TYR A 346 -28.86 -0.45 -13.79
N ASN A 347 -29.02 -1.70 -14.24
CA ASN A 347 -27.96 -2.69 -14.44
C ASN A 347 -27.17 -3.05 -13.16
N PHE A 348 -27.80 -2.97 -11.99
CA PHE A 348 -27.18 -3.46 -10.75
C PHE A 348 -27.21 -4.99 -10.68
N ILE A 349 -28.26 -5.59 -11.24
CA ILE A 349 -28.49 -7.03 -11.27
C ILE A 349 -28.81 -7.51 -12.68
N THR A 350 -28.56 -8.78 -12.97
CA THR A 350 -28.97 -9.39 -14.23
C THR A 350 -30.42 -9.88 -14.17
N LYS A 351 -31.01 -10.12 -15.36
CA LYS A 351 -32.35 -10.73 -15.47
C LYS A 351 -32.46 -12.06 -14.71
N ALA A 352 -31.40 -12.88 -14.75
CA ALA A 352 -31.37 -14.15 -14.01
C ALA A 352 -31.47 -13.96 -12.49
N TYR A 353 -30.79 -12.95 -11.93
CA TYR A 353 -30.91 -12.63 -10.50
C TYR A 353 -32.32 -12.17 -10.15
N LYS A 354 -32.90 -11.28 -10.96
CA LYS A 354 -34.29 -10.82 -10.80
C LYS A 354 -35.27 -12.00 -10.76
N GLU A 355 -35.19 -12.89 -11.74
CA GLU A 355 -36.08 -14.07 -11.83
C GLU A 355 -35.89 -15.01 -10.64
N PHE A 356 -34.64 -15.29 -10.26
CA PHE A 356 -34.31 -16.13 -9.11
C PHE A 356 -34.94 -15.59 -7.82
N TYR A 357 -34.73 -14.32 -7.49
CA TYR A 357 -35.23 -13.73 -6.25
C TYR A 357 -36.76 -13.55 -6.25
N THR A 358 -37.36 -13.34 -7.42
CA THR A 358 -38.82 -13.35 -7.58
C THR A 358 -39.40 -14.72 -7.21
N ASN A 359 -38.81 -15.80 -7.72
CA ASN A 359 -39.24 -17.17 -7.41
C ASN A 359 -38.93 -17.56 -5.96
N TYR A 360 -37.78 -17.16 -5.44
CA TYR A 360 -37.39 -17.40 -4.05
C TYR A 360 -38.41 -16.79 -3.06
N ARG A 361 -38.83 -15.54 -3.28
CA ARG A 361 -39.83 -14.88 -2.42
C ARG A 361 -41.19 -15.58 -2.46
N LYS A 362 -41.66 -16.01 -3.64
CA LYS A 362 -42.93 -16.74 -3.78
C LYS A 362 -42.94 -18.00 -2.90
N LYS A 363 -41.91 -18.84 -3.04
CA LYS A 363 -41.74 -20.04 -2.21
C LYS A 363 -41.67 -19.72 -0.72
N TYR A 364 -40.90 -18.70 -0.34
CA TYR A 364 -40.76 -18.28 1.05
C TYR A 364 -42.09 -17.85 1.69
N ARG A 365 -42.95 -17.13 0.94
CA ARG A 365 -44.28 -16.72 1.42
C ARG A 365 -45.27 -17.88 1.47
N GLU A 366 -45.19 -18.83 0.54
CA GLU A 366 -45.98 -20.07 0.57
C GLU A 366 -45.63 -20.94 1.79
N GLU A 367 -44.34 -21.00 2.16
CA GLU A 367 -43.87 -21.73 3.34
C GLU A 367 -44.25 -21.05 4.66
N LYS A 368 -44.26 -19.72 4.72
CA LYS A 368 -44.69 -18.95 5.91
C LYS A 368 -46.20 -18.79 6.07
N GLY A 369 -46.96 -18.99 4.99
CA GLY A 369 -48.43 -18.94 4.98
C GLY A 369 -49.09 -20.27 5.35
N LYS A 370 -48.30 -21.33 5.53
CA LYS A 370 -48.67 -22.60 6.18
C LYS A 370 -48.24 -22.55 7.64
#